data_AF-X0PV65-F1
#
_entry.id   AF-X0PV65-F1
#
_cell.length_a   1.000
_cell.length_b   1.000
_cell.length_c   1.000
_cell.angle_alpha   90.00
_cell.angle_beta   90.00
_cell.angle_gamma   90.00
#
_symmetry.space_group_name_H-M   'P 1'
#
loop_
_entity.id
_entity.type
_entity.pdbx_description
1 polymer ?
#
loop_
_entity_poly.entity_id
_entity_poly.type
_entity_poly.pdbx_seq_one_letter_code
_entity_poly.pdbx_strand_id
1 'polypeptide(L)'
;MNQNWNIILYQIILPIVILIVSGYLIPLIRSLAKNQKNVVKKQSLNSLADILDALDKIASTQVAQIEANKSTNVVGLDKKRTATKATNAQARSLGINTSGIDISAIVESAFSAKKQELHSNYRTSTSTTIK
;
A
#
# COMPACT_ATOMS: atom_id res chain seq x y z
N MET A 1 23.44 61.81 -20.43
CA MET A 1 24.12 61.07 -19.33
C MET A 1 23.34 59.80 -18.90
N ASN A 2 22.69 59.06 -19.81
CA ASN A 2 21.85 57.89 -19.46
C ASN A 2 22.38 56.54 -19.97
N GLN A 3 23.36 56.53 -20.88
CA GLN A 3 23.85 55.28 -21.48
C GLN A 3 24.71 54.45 -20.51
N ASN A 4 25.57 55.11 -19.73
CA ASN A 4 26.43 54.42 -18.76
C ASN A 4 25.64 53.75 -17.63
N TRP A 5 24.50 54.33 -17.22
CA TRP A 5 23.65 53.74 -16.19
C TRP A 5 22.96 52.46 -16.68
N ASN A 6 22.46 52.45 -17.92
CA ASN A 6 21.89 51.24 -18.52
C ASN A 6 22.94 50.14 -18.71
N ILE A 7 24.18 50.51 -19.07
CA ILE A 7 25.29 49.56 -19.23
C ILE A 7 25.66 48.94 -17.87
N ILE A 8 25.78 49.74 -16.81
CA ILE A 8 26.06 49.25 -15.44
C ILE A 8 24.93 48.34 -14.94
N LEU A 9 23.67 48.73 -15.17
CA LEU A 9 22.51 47.94 -14.79
C LEU A 9 22.54 46.55 -15.46
N TYR A 10 22.81 46.49 -16.75
CA TYR A 10 22.80 45.23 -17.49
C TYR A 10 24.08 44.39 -17.29
N GLN A 11 25.26 44.99 -17.24
CA GLN A 11 26.51 44.23 -17.13
C GLN A 11 26.82 43.77 -15.70
N ILE A 12 26.30 44.45 -14.67
CA ILE A 12 26.66 44.16 -13.28
C ILE A 12 25.45 43.64 -12.49
N ILE A 13 24.30 44.31 -12.58
CA ILE A 13 23.14 43.92 -11.75
C ILE A 13 22.46 42.65 -12.29
N LEU A 14 22.33 42.51 -13.61
CA LEU A 14 21.75 41.32 -14.23
C LEU A 14 22.44 40.00 -13.82
N PRO A 15 23.79 39.85 -13.90
CA PRO A 15 24.45 38.61 -13.47
C PRO A 15 24.36 38.35 -11.98
N ILE A 16 24.34 39.41 -11.13
CA ILE A 16 24.13 39.26 -9.69
C ILE A 16 22.73 38.70 -9.39
N VAL A 17 21.71 39.20 -10.07
CA VAL A 17 20.33 38.68 -9.95
C VAL A 17 20.26 37.22 -10.42
N ILE A 18 20.93 36.86 -11.52
CA ILE A 18 21.01 35.47 -12.00
C ILE A 18 21.74 34.56 -10.98
N LEU A 19 22.80 35.06 -10.33
CA LEU A 19 23.51 34.34 -9.27
C LEU A 19 22.64 34.10 -8.03
N ILE A 20 21.86 35.09 -7.61
CA ILE A 20 20.92 34.94 -6.48
C ILE A 20 19.81 33.93 -6.84
N VAL A 21 19.26 34.01 -8.05
CA VAL A 21 18.24 33.07 -8.52
C VAL A 21 18.80 31.64 -8.59
N SER A 22 20.00 31.46 -9.12
CA SER A 22 20.63 30.14 -9.22
C SER A 22 21.07 29.57 -7.87
N GLY A 23 21.56 30.42 -6.96
CA GLY A 23 22.04 30.02 -5.65
C GLY A 23 20.93 29.75 -4.62
N TYR A 24 19.79 30.42 -4.73
CA TYR A 24 18.74 30.35 -3.71
C TYR A 24 17.41 29.77 -4.22
N LEU A 25 16.93 30.23 -5.39
CA LEU A 25 15.62 29.80 -5.90
C LEU A 25 15.66 28.38 -6.46
N ILE A 26 16.70 28.00 -7.23
CA ILE A 26 16.80 26.65 -7.81
C ILE A 26 16.85 25.54 -6.72
N PRO A 27 17.67 25.66 -5.65
CA PRO A 27 17.67 24.67 -4.57
C PRO A 27 16.35 24.61 -3.82
N LEU A 28 15.69 25.75 -3.60
CA LEU A 28 14.41 25.82 -2.90
C LEU A 28 13.31 25.10 -3.68
N ILE A 29 13.19 25.36 -5.00
CA ILE A 29 12.22 24.69 -5.88
C ILE A 29 12.49 23.19 -5.92
N ARG A 30 13.76 22.78 -6.01
CA ARG A 30 14.15 21.37 -6.00
C ARG A 30 13.79 20.69 -4.67
N SER A 31 13.99 21.37 -3.54
CA SER A 31 13.62 20.89 -2.21
C SER A 31 12.09 20.74 -2.09
N LEU A 32 11.34 21.75 -2.55
CA LEU A 32 9.89 21.73 -2.55
C LEU A 32 9.32 20.59 -3.41
N ALA A 33 9.88 20.38 -4.60
CA ALA A 33 9.49 19.29 -5.48
C ALA A 33 9.79 17.90 -4.88
N LYS A 34 10.94 17.73 -4.20
CA LYS A 34 11.26 16.50 -3.46
C LYS A 34 10.28 16.26 -2.32
N ASN A 35 9.94 17.29 -1.55
CA ASN A 35 8.99 17.19 -0.43
C ASN A 35 7.59 16.83 -0.91
N GLN A 36 7.09 17.47 -1.98
CA GLN A 36 5.81 17.10 -2.58
C GLN A 36 5.81 15.66 -3.08
N LYS A 37 6.88 15.21 -3.76
CA LYS A 37 7.01 13.80 -4.19
C LYS A 37 6.96 12.83 -3.01
N ASN A 38 7.61 13.17 -1.89
CA ASN A 38 7.61 12.34 -0.68
C ASN A 38 6.23 12.28 -0.01
N VAL A 39 5.50 13.40 0.02
CA VAL A 39 4.12 13.47 0.55
C VAL A 39 3.17 12.63 -0.31
N VAL A 40 3.22 12.79 -1.64
CA VAL A 40 2.41 11.98 -2.57
C VAL A 40 2.73 10.49 -2.43
N LYS A 41 4.02 10.13 -2.31
CA LYS A 41 4.44 8.75 -2.08
C LYS A 41 3.90 8.22 -0.75
N LYS A 42 3.97 9.00 0.33
CA LYS A 42 3.45 8.61 1.64
C LYS A 42 1.93 8.40 1.61
N GLN A 43 1.18 9.29 0.96
CA GLN A 43 -0.26 9.14 0.79
C GLN A 43 -0.62 7.91 -0.05
N SER A 44 0.13 7.64 -1.12
CA SER A 44 -0.04 6.44 -1.94
C SER A 44 0.25 5.15 -1.16
N LEU A 45 1.29 5.13 -0.32
CA LEU A 45 1.60 3.98 0.53
C LEU A 45 0.52 3.75 1.60
N ASN A 46 -0.01 4.81 2.21
CA ASN A 46 -1.13 4.68 3.15
C ASN A 46 -2.38 4.12 2.47
N SER A 47 -2.73 4.65 1.29
CA SER A 47 -3.87 4.13 0.53
C SER A 47 -3.68 2.66 0.12
N LEU A 48 -2.44 2.24 -0.19
CA LEU A 48 -2.14 0.84 -0.47
C LEU A 48 -2.28 -0.03 0.79
N ALA A 49 -1.84 0.46 1.94
CA ALA A 49 -2.01 -0.23 3.21
C ALA A 49 -3.50 -0.44 3.56
N ASP A 50 -4.33 0.58 3.37
CA ASP A 50 -5.78 0.49 3.60
C ASP A 50 -6.45 -0.52 2.65
N ILE A 51 -6.02 -0.53 1.38
CA ILE A 51 -6.49 -1.52 0.39
C ILE A 51 -6.06 -2.94 0.78
N LEU A 52 -4.81 -3.12 1.23
CA LEU A 52 -4.32 -4.42 1.67
C LEU A 52 -5.07 -4.91 2.91
N ASP A 53 -5.32 -4.05 3.90
CA ASP A 53 -6.09 -4.40 5.10
C ASP A 53 -7.52 -4.82 4.76
N ALA A 54 -8.18 -4.09 3.85
CA ALA A 54 -9.50 -4.47 3.35
C ALA A 54 -9.48 -5.83 2.64
N LEU A 55 -8.49 -6.08 1.78
CA LEU A 55 -8.32 -7.36 1.07
C LEU A 55 -8.03 -8.51 2.03
N ASP A 56 -7.23 -8.29 3.07
CA ASP A 56 -6.88 -9.32 4.06
C ASP A 56 -8.09 -9.72 4.92
N LYS A 57 -8.94 -8.75 5.30
CA LYS A 57 -10.22 -9.00 5.97
C LYS A 57 -11.19 -9.80 5.10
N ILE A 58 -11.30 -9.43 3.81
CA ILE A 58 -12.12 -10.14 2.84
C ILE A 58 -11.61 -11.58 2.69
N ALA A 59 -10.31 -11.76 2.46
CA ALA A 59 -9.68 -13.06 2.32
C ALA A 59 -9.90 -13.93 3.56
N SER A 60 -9.66 -13.39 4.76
CA SER A 60 -9.89 -14.09 6.03
C SER A 60 -11.33 -14.55 6.19
N THR A 61 -12.30 -13.72 5.82
CA THR A 61 -13.73 -14.07 5.86
C THR A 61 -14.06 -15.19 4.88
N GLN A 62 -13.55 -15.12 3.66
CA GLN A 62 -13.79 -16.14 2.62
C GLN A 62 -13.14 -17.47 2.98
N VAL A 63 -11.91 -17.45 3.50
CA VAL A 63 -11.20 -18.62 4.01
C VAL A 63 -11.99 -19.27 5.13
N ALA A 64 -12.45 -18.50 6.12
CA ALA A 64 -13.24 -19.03 7.23
C ALA A 64 -14.54 -19.70 6.75
N GLN A 65 -15.25 -19.10 5.80
CA GLN A 65 -16.47 -19.69 5.21
C GLN A 65 -16.18 -21.00 4.48
N ILE A 66 -15.09 -21.07 3.70
CA ILE A 66 -14.70 -22.25 2.92
C ILE A 66 -14.15 -23.37 3.81
N GLU A 67 -13.48 -23.04 4.90
CA GLU A 67 -13.05 -24.03 5.90
C GLU A 67 -14.22 -24.56 6.73
N ALA A 68 -15.17 -23.70 7.11
CA ALA A 68 -16.39 -24.10 7.82
C ALA A 68 -17.31 -24.96 6.96
N ASN A 69 -17.34 -24.74 5.64
CA ASN A 69 -18.10 -25.57 4.71
C ASN A 69 -17.42 -26.93 4.48
N LYS A 70 -17.74 -27.91 5.34
CA LYS A 70 -17.36 -29.32 5.18
C LYS A 70 -18.06 -30.02 4.01
N SER A 71 -19.15 -29.44 3.49
CA SER A 71 -19.97 -30.07 2.44
C SER A 71 -19.44 -29.88 1.02
N THR A 72 -18.52 -28.94 0.81
CA THR A 72 -17.84 -28.80 -0.48
C THR A 72 -16.75 -29.87 -0.53
N ASN A 73 -16.93 -30.87 -1.38
CA ASN A 73 -16.02 -32.00 -1.69
C ASN A 73 -14.70 -31.54 -2.35
N VAL A 74 -14.19 -30.39 -1.90
CA VAL A 74 -13.23 -29.54 -2.55
C VAL A 74 -11.94 -29.67 -1.76
N VAL A 75 -10.93 -30.26 -2.39
CA VAL A 75 -9.61 -30.52 -1.80
C VAL A 75 -8.83 -29.21 -1.65
N GLY A 76 -7.83 -29.17 -0.76
CA GLY A 76 -7.18 -27.92 -0.31
C GLY A 76 -6.73 -26.94 -1.40
N LEU A 77 -6.32 -27.40 -2.58
CA LEU A 77 -5.96 -26.55 -3.71
C LEU A 77 -7.18 -25.83 -4.33
N ASP A 78 -8.31 -26.53 -4.46
CA ASP A 78 -9.54 -25.95 -4.98
C ASP A 78 -10.21 -25.00 -3.97
N LYS A 79 -10.03 -25.24 -2.66
CA LYS A 79 -10.46 -24.31 -1.60
C LYS A 79 -9.75 -22.96 -1.72
N LYS A 80 -8.42 -23.00 -1.92
CA LYS A 80 -7.61 -21.80 -2.17
C LYS A 80 -8.03 -21.07 -3.43
N ARG A 81 -8.19 -21.79 -4.54
CA ARG A 81 -8.64 -21.19 -5.81
C ARG A 81 -10.02 -20.55 -5.70
N THR A 82 -10.93 -21.17 -4.96
CA THR A 82 -12.27 -20.65 -4.70
C THR A 82 -12.21 -19.40 -3.83
N ALA A 83 -11.42 -19.41 -2.75
CA ALA A 83 -11.21 -18.26 -1.87
C ALA A 83 -10.60 -17.07 -2.64
N THR A 84 -9.60 -17.31 -3.49
CA THR A 84 -9.00 -16.27 -4.35
C THR A 84 -10.03 -15.68 -5.30
N LYS A 85 -10.84 -16.51 -5.96
CA LYS A 85 -11.88 -16.04 -6.88
C LYS A 85 -12.96 -15.23 -6.14
N ALA A 86 -13.40 -15.70 -4.98
CA ALA A 86 -14.38 -15.02 -4.14
C ALA A 86 -13.85 -13.68 -3.61
N THR A 87 -12.61 -13.65 -3.13
CA THR A 87 -11.92 -12.44 -2.66
C THR A 87 -11.79 -11.42 -3.79
N ASN A 88 -11.41 -11.85 -5.00
CA ASN A 88 -11.30 -10.98 -6.16
C ASN A 88 -12.67 -10.44 -6.61
N ALA A 89 -13.71 -11.28 -6.61
CA ALA A 89 -15.07 -10.86 -6.93
C ALA A 89 -15.60 -9.82 -5.93
N GLN A 90 -15.35 -10.06 -4.63
CA GLN A 90 -15.77 -9.15 -3.57
C GLN A 90 -14.99 -7.84 -3.60
N ALA A 91 -13.67 -7.89 -3.82
CA ALA A 91 -12.84 -6.70 -3.99
C ALA A 91 -13.34 -5.82 -5.15
N ARG A 92 -13.66 -6.42 -6.30
CA ARG A 92 -14.25 -5.71 -7.45
C ARG A 92 -15.61 -5.10 -7.13
N SER A 93 -16.46 -5.82 -6.39
CA SER A 93 -17.78 -5.30 -5.99
C SER A 93 -17.69 -4.09 -5.06
N LEU A 94 -16.60 -3.99 -4.28
CA LEU A 94 -16.31 -2.86 -3.39
C LEU A 94 -15.54 -1.73 -4.09
N GLY A 95 -15.31 -1.82 -5.41
CA GLY A 95 -14.54 -0.83 -6.16
C GLY A 95 -13.04 -0.84 -5.85
N ILE A 96 -12.52 -1.88 -5.19
CA ILE A 96 -11.11 -2.01 -4.86
C ILE A 96 -10.34 -2.36 -6.12
N ASN A 97 -9.40 -1.50 -6.51
CA ASN A 97 -8.49 -1.80 -7.61
C ASN A 97 -7.45 -2.83 -7.14
N THR A 98 -7.58 -4.05 -7.63
CA THR A 98 -6.64 -5.14 -7.31
C THR A 98 -5.47 -5.24 -8.30
N SER A 99 -5.32 -4.28 -9.21
CA SER A 99 -4.23 -4.28 -10.20
C SER A 99 -2.89 -4.13 -9.50
N GLY A 100 -2.01 -5.12 -9.68
CA GLY A 100 -0.71 -5.17 -9.02
C GLY A 100 -0.71 -5.76 -7.60
N ILE A 101 -1.86 -6.27 -7.14
CA ILE A 101 -1.97 -6.96 -5.84
C ILE A 101 -2.10 -8.46 -6.07
N ASP A 102 -1.21 -9.24 -5.45
CA ASP A 102 -1.31 -10.70 -5.47
C ASP A 102 -2.35 -11.19 -4.43
N ILE A 103 -3.60 -11.27 -4.88
CA ILE A 103 -4.71 -11.79 -4.06
C ILE A 103 -4.45 -13.24 -3.64
N SER A 104 -3.73 -14.03 -4.44
CA SER A 104 -3.45 -15.42 -4.09
C SER A 104 -2.53 -15.51 -2.89
N ALA A 105 -1.53 -14.63 -2.80
CA ALA A 105 -0.65 -14.53 -1.65
C ALA A 105 -1.40 -14.10 -0.38
N ILE A 106 -2.35 -13.15 -0.49
CA ILE A 106 -3.19 -12.70 0.64
C ILE A 106 -4.09 -13.84 1.13
N VAL A 107 -4.67 -14.61 0.21
CA VAL A 107 -5.47 -15.77 0.57
C VAL A 107 -4.62 -16.87 1.22
N GLU A 108 -3.40 -17.09 0.72
CA GLU A 108 -2.45 -18.04 1.32
C GLU A 108 -2.05 -17.64 2.75
N SER A 109 -1.81 -16.35 2.99
CA SER A 109 -1.55 -15.84 4.34
C SER A 109 -2.75 -16.01 5.25
N ALA A 110 -3.97 -15.77 4.76
CA ALA A 110 -5.20 -15.99 5.52
C ALA A 110 -5.40 -17.48 5.89
N PHE A 111 -5.19 -18.42 4.97
CA PHE A 111 -5.19 -19.87 5.28
C PHE A 111 -4.11 -20.24 6.29
N SER A 112 -2.91 -19.68 6.16
CA SER A 112 -1.80 -19.93 7.09
C SER A 112 -2.11 -19.40 8.49
N ALA A 113 -2.67 -18.19 8.59
CA ALA A 113 -3.10 -17.59 9.85
C ALA A 113 -4.21 -18.41 10.50
N LYS A 114 -5.20 -18.87 9.73
CA LYS A 114 -6.29 -19.68 10.25
C LYS A 114 -5.82 -21.03 10.78
N LYS A 115 -4.88 -21.67 10.10
CA LYS A 115 -4.21 -22.88 10.59
C LYS A 115 -3.44 -22.61 11.90
N GLN A 116 -2.72 -21.50 12.00
CA GLN A 116 -2.03 -21.14 13.25
C GLN A 116 -3.00 -20.88 14.40
N GLU A 117 -4.14 -20.22 14.14
CA GLU A 117 -5.20 -19.99 15.12
C GLU A 117 -5.75 -21.31 15.68
N LEU A 118 -6.03 -22.28 14.80
CA LEU A 118 -6.48 -23.62 15.18
C LEU A 118 -5.45 -24.35 16.05
N HIS A 119 -4.16 -24.24 15.72
CA HIS A 119 -3.08 -24.87 16.49
C HIS A 119 -2.84 -24.18 17.85
N SER A 120 -3.01 -22.86 17.94
CA SER A 120 -2.95 -22.10 19.20
C SER A 120 -4.09 -22.48 20.14
N ASN A 121 -5.33 -22.55 19.62
CA ASN A 121 -6.51 -22.94 20.38
C ASN A 121 -6.43 -24.39 20.90
N TYR A 122 -5.71 -25.27 20.21
CA TYR A 122 -5.47 -26.64 20.66
C TYR A 122 -4.51 -26.73 21.85
N ARG A 123 -3.51 -25.83 21.92
CA ARG A 123 -2.57 -25.73 23.05
C ARG A 123 -3.22 -25.18 24.31
N THR A 124 -4.17 -24.26 24.19
CA THR A 124 -4.92 -23.73 25.34
C THR A 124 -6.01 -24.69 25.82
N SER A 125 -6.67 -25.43 24.91
CA SER A 125 -7.75 -26.36 25.29
C SER A 125 -7.25 -27.62 26.04
N THR A 126 -6.01 -28.05 25.80
CA THR A 126 -5.40 -29.18 26.54
C THR A 126 -4.87 -28.78 27.92
N SER A 127 -4.71 -27.49 28.22
CA SER A 127 -4.27 -27.01 29.55
C SER A 127 -5.42 -26.84 30.56
N THR A 128 -6.68 -26.83 30.11
CA THR A 128 -7.84 -26.57 30.98
C THR A 128 -8.55 -27.85 31.44
N THR A 129 -8.22 -29.01 30.87
CA THR A 129 -8.76 -30.33 31.26
C THR A 129 -7.76 -31.12 32.10
N ILE A 130 -7.20 -30.50 33.13
CA ILE A 130 -6.53 -31.22 34.22
C ILE A 130 -6.77 -30.43 35.52
N LYS A 131 -7.97 -30.58 36.11
CA LYS A 131 -8.22 -30.44 37.55
C LYS A 131 -9.39 -31.31 37.94
#